data_AF-A0A6L6UC08-F1
#
_entry.id   AF-A0A6L6UC08-F1
#
_cell.length_a   1.000
_cell.length_b   1.000
_cell.length_c   1.000
_cell.angle_alpha   90.00
_cell.angle_beta   90.00
_cell.angle_gamma   90.00
#
_symmetry.space_group_name_H-M   'P 1'
#
loop_
_entity.id
_entity.type
_entity.pdbx_description
1 polymer ?
#
loop_
_entity_poly.entity_id
_entity_poly.type
_entity_poly.pdbx_seq_one_letter_code
_entity_poly.pdbx_strand_id
1 'polypeptide(L)'
;MTIDSNSHFRFPPKKLKPEQVIVFNAITYSVDICEITYDRLYNELIKFSENPSSTNENYPKIFADVWTIISNATIFMNLITRHFDLGTEEPMLSELSKAKKLRNSYQHIDERISEVLTLNDLPMYGSLSWMRNIPNSNKFQQFMLYSGVFTNHTQSVGGQMISPTMEIGIDEIDEIIFESITKQGRNFPKVTISIKKLISDIRSWIEHFEKQINEQLDSHGKMERHNTNLFFQIDGHRE
;
A
#
# COMPACT_ATOMS: atom_id res chain seq x y z
N MET A 1 14.14 -1.35 -5.28
CA MET A 1 12.97 -1.12 -6.15
C MET A 1 12.56 -2.45 -6.73
N THR A 2 11.26 -2.70 -6.76
CA THR A 2 10.61 -3.94 -7.22
C THR A 2 10.72 -4.11 -8.73
N ILE A 3 10.59 -3.02 -9.49
CA ILE A 3 10.77 -3.04 -10.95
C ILE A 3 12.20 -2.63 -11.26
N ASP A 4 12.94 -3.50 -11.96
CA ASP A 4 14.33 -3.25 -12.33
C ASP A 4 14.49 -1.95 -13.15
N SER A 5 15.62 -1.28 -12.97
CA SER A 5 15.93 -0.03 -13.67
C SER A 5 15.91 -0.16 -15.19
N ASN A 6 16.23 -1.33 -15.74
CA ASN A 6 16.23 -1.63 -17.18
C ASN A 6 15.04 -2.51 -17.61
N SER A 7 14.03 -2.65 -16.75
CA SER A 7 12.83 -3.46 -17.00
C SER A 7 12.07 -3.00 -18.26
N HIS A 8 11.45 -3.96 -18.93
CA HIS A 8 10.50 -3.70 -20.01
C HIS A 8 9.26 -2.92 -19.53
N PHE A 9 8.92 -2.94 -18.24
CA PHE A 9 7.89 -2.08 -17.69
C PHE A 9 8.28 -0.59 -17.72
N ARG A 10 9.55 -0.28 -17.40
CA ARG A 10 10.09 1.08 -17.46
C ARG A 10 10.36 1.53 -18.89
N PHE A 11 10.82 0.63 -19.75
CA PHE A 11 11.14 0.93 -21.14
C PHE A 11 10.42 -0.05 -22.08
N PRO A 12 9.12 0.14 -22.32
CA PRO A 12 8.33 -0.78 -23.14
C PRO A 12 8.86 -0.84 -24.59
N PRO A 13 8.88 -2.02 -25.24
CA PRO A 13 9.27 -2.13 -26.65
C PRO A 13 8.42 -1.25 -27.57
N LYS A 14 9.03 -0.61 -28.58
CA LYS A 14 8.32 0.24 -29.56
C LYS A 14 7.29 -0.49 -30.43
N LYS A 15 7.34 -1.83 -30.43
CA LYS A 15 6.40 -2.69 -31.16
C LYS A 15 5.05 -2.82 -30.44
N LEU A 16 4.97 -2.46 -29.15
CA LEU A 16 3.72 -2.48 -28.39
C LEU A 16 2.77 -1.40 -28.89
N LYS A 17 1.47 -1.66 -28.77
CA LYS A 17 0.43 -0.66 -29.06
C LYS A 17 0.49 0.47 -28.02
N PRO A 18 0.12 1.72 -28.37
CA PRO A 18 0.13 2.84 -27.43
C PRO A 18 -0.61 2.56 -26.11
N GLU A 19 -1.76 1.89 -26.17
CA GLU A 19 -2.53 1.50 -24.98
C GLU A 19 -1.75 0.56 -24.05
N GLN A 20 -0.98 -0.39 -24.60
CA GLN A 20 -0.16 -1.31 -23.80
C GLN A 20 1.01 -0.57 -23.13
N VAL A 21 1.61 0.39 -23.83
CA VAL A 21 2.67 1.26 -23.27
C VAL A 21 2.13 2.07 -22.09
N ILE A 22 0.90 2.60 -22.20
CA ILE A 22 0.24 3.32 -21.09
C ILE A 22 0.01 2.39 -19.90
N VAL A 23 -0.45 1.16 -20.13
CA VAL A 23 -0.65 0.17 -19.05
C VAL A 23 0.66 -0.13 -18.32
N PHE A 24 1.76 -0.33 -19.05
CA PHE A 24 3.07 -0.60 -18.45
C PHE A 24 3.55 0.58 -17.60
N ASN A 25 3.33 1.80 -18.10
CA ASN A 25 3.65 3.02 -17.36
C ASN A 25 2.81 3.15 -16.07
N ALA A 26 1.50 2.92 -16.17
CA ALA A 26 0.60 2.98 -15.02
C ALA A 26 0.93 1.92 -13.95
N ILE A 27 1.30 0.71 -14.37
CA ILE A 27 1.82 -0.34 -13.48
C ILE A 27 3.09 0.17 -12.78
N THR A 28 4.05 0.67 -13.55
CA THR A 28 5.33 1.17 -13.02
C THR A 28 5.12 2.21 -11.94
N TYR A 29 4.33 3.25 -12.21
CA TYR A 29 4.05 4.30 -11.22
C TYR A 29 3.29 3.77 -10.00
N SER A 30 2.29 2.91 -10.19
CA SER A 30 1.55 2.37 -9.05
C SER A 30 2.44 1.56 -8.10
N VAL A 31 3.40 0.81 -8.64
CA VAL A 31 4.35 0.03 -7.84
C VAL A 31 5.40 0.93 -7.19
N ASP A 32 6.01 1.85 -7.96
CA ASP A 32 7.02 2.77 -7.44
C ASP A 32 6.45 3.65 -6.31
N ILE A 33 5.21 4.15 -6.46
CA ILE A 33 4.55 4.93 -5.40
C ILE A 33 4.30 4.07 -4.16
N CYS A 34 3.87 2.81 -4.32
CA CYS A 34 3.71 1.89 -3.19
C CYS A 34 5.01 1.67 -2.44
N GLU A 35 6.13 1.43 -3.14
CA GLU A 35 7.43 1.22 -2.50
C GLU A 35 7.96 2.45 -1.79
N ILE A 36 7.99 3.60 -2.48
CA ILE A 36 8.46 4.86 -1.90
C ILE A 36 7.66 5.21 -0.65
N THR A 37 6.34 5.00 -0.71
CA THR A 37 5.45 5.30 0.42
C THR A 37 5.61 4.28 1.54
N TYR A 38 5.85 3.01 1.22
CA TYR A 38 6.14 1.98 2.23
C TYR A 38 7.43 2.27 2.97
N ASP A 39 8.50 2.63 2.27
CA ASP A 39 9.78 2.98 2.89
C ASP A 39 9.63 4.23 3.79
N ARG A 40 8.85 5.22 3.33
CA ARG A 40 8.52 6.39 4.15
C ARG A 40 7.75 5.99 5.41
N LEU A 41 6.68 5.20 5.27
CA LEU A 41 5.88 4.72 6.39
C LEU A 41 6.74 3.96 7.39
N TYR A 42 7.52 2.98 6.93
CA TYR A 42 8.40 2.16 7.75
C TYR A 42 9.35 3.02 8.61
N ASN A 43 10.02 3.99 7.98
CA ASN A 43 10.92 4.90 8.68
C ASN A 43 10.19 5.80 9.69
N GLU A 44 8.99 6.27 9.37
CA GLU A 44 8.19 7.08 10.31
C GLU A 44 7.69 6.25 11.50
N LEU A 45 7.36 4.96 11.30
CA LEU A 45 6.98 4.06 12.39
C LEU A 45 8.16 3.75 13.32
N ILE A 46 9.38 3.58 12.79
CA ILE A 46 10.60 3.45 13.61
C ILE A 46 10.79 4.69 14.48
N LYS A 47 10.78 5.88 13.87
CA LYS A 47 10.93 7.15 14.61
C LYS A 47 9.85 7.32 15.67
N PHE A 48 8.61 6.95 15.34
CA PHE A 48 7.51 6.99 16.30
C PHE A 48 7.76 6.04 17.48
N SER A 49 8.22 4.82 17.21
CA SER A 49 8.52 3.83 18.24
C SER A 49 9.67 4.22 19.17
N GLU A 50 10.61 5.05 18.71
CA GLU A 50 11.71 5.57 19.54
C GLU A 50 11.27 6.66 20.50
N ASN A 51 10.25 7.44 20.12
CA ASN A 51 9.77 8.57 20.92
C ASN A 51 8.24 8.68 20.84
N PRO A 52 7.50 7.71 21.44
CA PRO A 52 6.05 7.66 21.33
C PRO A 52 5.43 8.84 22.07
N SER A 53 4.63 9.64 21.36
CA SER A 53 3.87 10.74 21.95
C SER A 53 2.49 10.82 21.31
N SER A 54 1.47 10.97 22.16
CA SER A 54 0.08 11.21 21.74
C SER A 54 -0.14 12.61 21.19
N THR A 55 0.77 13.56 21.44
CA THR A 55 0.73 14.92 20.88
C THR A 55 1.54 15.04 19.58
N ASN A 56 2.01 13.92 19.04
CA ASN A 56 2.83 13.91 17.85
C ASN A 56 1.97 14.26 16.61
N GLU A 57 2.30 15.36 15.93
CA GLU A 57 1.59 15.81 14.71
C GLU A 57 1.80 14.88 13.50
N ASN A 58 2.55 13.79 13.63
CA ASN A 58 2.84 12.84 12.54
C ASN A 58 1.70 11.85 12.24
N TYR A 59 0.61 11.83 13.01
CA TYR A 59 -0.50 10.89 12.78
C TYR A 59 -1.09 11.04 11.37
N PRO A 60 -1.47 12.25 10.89
CA PRO A 60 -1.98 12.43 9.53
C PRO A 60 -1.00 11.97 8.45
N LYS A 61 0.31 12.16 8.66
CA LYS A 61 1.35 11.71 7.73
C LYS A 61 1.40 10.19 7.62
N ILE A 62 1.39 9.49 8.76
CA ILE A 62 1.37 8.02 8.81
C ILE A 62 0.12 7.46 8.11
N PHE A 63 -1.07 7.99 8.42
CA PHE A 63 -2.30 7.54 7.79
C PHE A 63 -2.37 7.91 6.29
N ALA A 64 -1.85 9.07 5.88
CA ALA A 64 -1.75 9.43 4.47
C ALA A 64 -0.88 8.44 3.68
N ASP A 65 0.20 7.95 4.28
CA ASP A 65 1.07 6.95 3.65
C ASP A 65 0.34 5.62 3.49
N VAL A 66 -0.34 5.14 4.53
CA VAL A 66 -1.16 3.91 4.46
C VAL A 66 -2.21 4.00 3.36
N TRP A 67 -2.98 5.09 3.30
CA TRP A 67 -4.02 5.27 2.28
C TRP A 67 -3.46 5.45 0.87
N THR A 68 -2.27 6.03 0.73
CA THR A 68 -1.56 6.13 -0.55
C THR A 68 -1.14 4.75 -1.06
N ILE A 69 -0.61 3.88 -0.18
CA ILE A 69 -0.30 2.48 -0.52
C ILE A 69 -1.57 1.74 -0.94
N ILE A 70 -2.64 1.80 -0.14
CA ILE A 70 -3.92 1.15 -0.45
C ILE A 70 -4.48 1.60 -1.81
N SER A 71 -4.39 2.90 -2.10
CA SER A 71 -4.90 3.47 -3.34
C SER A 71 -4.11 2.99 -4.56
N ASN A 72 -2.77 3.03 -4.49
CA ASN A 72 -1.92 2.61 -5.60
C ASN A 72 -1.92 1.09 -5.79
N ALA A 73 -2.01 0.31 -4.70
CA ALA A 73 -2.23 -1.13 -4.77
C ALA A 73 -3.56 -1.48 -5.45
N THR A 74 -4.62 -0.69 -5.22
CA THR A 74 -5.91 -0.85 -5.90
C THR A 74 -5.81 -0.54 -7.41
N ILE A 75 -5.05 0.51 -7.78
CA ILE A 75 -4.78 0.83 -9.19
C ILE A 75 -4.03 -0.32 -9.85
N PHE A 76 -2.96 -0.80 -9.23
CA PHE A 76 -2.18 -1.96 -9.68
C PHE A 76 -3.09 -3.18 -9.90
N MET A 77 -3.87 -3.58 -8.89
CA MET A 77 -4.82 -4.70 -8.99
C MET A 77 -5.77 -4.56 -10.18
N ASN A 78 -6.38 -3.38 -10.37
CA ASN A 78 -7.30 -3.15 -11.48
C ASN A 78 -6.61 -3.26 -12.84
N LEU A 79 -5.37 -2.78 -12.97
CA LEU A 79 -4.60 -2.89 -14.21
C LEU A 79 -4.28 -4.36 -14.53
N ILE A 80 -3.77 -5.11 -13.55
CA ILE A 80 -3.34 -6.49 -13.79
C ILE A 80 -4.53 -7.42 -14.07
N THR A 81 -5.62 -7.28 -13.33
CA THR A 81 -6.84 -8.07 -13.56
C THR A 81 -7.47 -7.79 -14.92
N ARG A 82 -7.45 -6.53 -15.38
CA ARG A 82 -8.07 -6.14 -16.65
C ARG A 82 -7.22 -6.48 -17.87
N HIS A 83 -5.89 -6.37 -17.77
CA HIS A 83 -5.00 -6.47 -18.93
C HIS A 83 -4.23 -7.79 -19.01
N PHE A 84 -4.23 -8.61 -17.95
CA PHE A 84 -3.55 -9.90 -17.90
C PHE A 84 -4.52 -11.07 -17.64
N ASP A 85 -5.83 -10.83 -17.81
CA ASP A 85 -6.90 -11.83 -17.71
C ASP A 85 -6.89 -12.65 -16.41
N LEU A 86 -6.60 -11.98 -15.29
CA LEU A 86 -6.57 -12.63 -13.97
C LEU A 86 -7.98 -12.73 -13.37
N GLY A 87 -8.33 -13.93 -12.91
CA GLY A 87 -9.56 -14.16 -12.16
C GLY A 87 -9.55 -13.44 -10.82
N THR A 88 -10.72 -12.96 -10.38
CA THR A 88 -10.88 -12.25 -9.09
C THR A 88 -10.71 -13.15 -7.87
N GLU A 89 -10.70 -14.48 -8.06
CA GLU A 89 -10.54 -15.47 -7.00
C GLU A 89 -9.10 -15.98 -6.84
N GLU A 90 -8.15 -15.43 -7.59
CA GLU A 90 -6.73 -15.77 -7.48
C GLU A 90 -6.24 -15.53 -6.04
N PRO A 91 -5.78 -16.57 -5.30
CA PRO A 91 -5.38 -16.44 -3.90
C PRO A 91 -4.31 -15.37 -3.66
N MET A 92 -3.40 -15.20 -4.62
CA MET A 92 -2.36 -14.15 -4.59
C MET A 92 -2.89 -12.72 -4.75
N LEU A 93 -4.19 -12.55 -5.03
CA LEU A 93 -4.88 -11.24 -5.04
C LEU A 93 -5.68 -10.98 -3.76
N SER A 94 -5.62 -11.86 -2.76
CA SER A 94 -6.43 -11.74 -1.54
C SER A 94 -6.18 -10.43 -0.79
N GLU A 95 -4.92 -10.04 -0.59
CA GLU A 95 -4.57 -8.81 0.12
C GLU A 95 -4.91 -7.55 -0.71
N LEU A 96 -4.63 -7.59 -2.01
CA LEU A 96 -5.02 -6.55 -2.98
C LEU A 96 -6.55 -6.35 -3.01
N SER A 97 -7.32 -7.44 -2.92
CA SER A 97 -8.78 -7.41 -2.90
C SER A 97 -9.31 -6.73 -1.63
N LYS A 98 -8.67 -6.96 -0.47
CA LYS A 98 -9.00 -6.25 0.76
C LYS A 98 -8.66 -4.76 0.65
N ALA A 99 -7.49 -4.42 0.10
CA ALA A 99 -7.11 -3.02 -0.16
C ALA A 99 -8.13 -2.30 -1.05
N LYS A 100 -8.61 -2.95 -2.11
CA LYS A 100 -9.68 -2.43 -2.97
C LYS A 100 -10.99 -2.19 -2.22
N LYS A 101 -11.41 -3.11 -1.34
CA LYS A 101 -12.59 -2.94 -0.49
C LYS A 101 -12.47 -1.73 0.46
N LEU A 102 -11.30 -1.57 1.07
CA LEU A 102 -10.98 -0.43 1.93
C LEU A 102 -11.02 0.89 1.16
N ARG A 103 -10.30 0.96 0.02
CA ARG A 103 -10.26 2.13 -0.86
C ARG A 103 -11.67 2.57 -1.26
N ASN A 104 -12.48 1.63 -1.76
CA ASN A 104 -13.84 1.95 -2.19
C ASN A 104 -14.70 2.44 -1.02
N SER A 105 -14.54 1.86 0.17
CA SER A 105 -15.28 2.31 1.35
C SER A 105 -14.88 3.73 1.79
N TYR A 106 -13.60 4.06 1.69
CA TYR A 106 -13.05 5.37 2.04
C TYR A 106 -13.41 6.47 1.03
N GLN A 107 -13.57 6.14 -0.25
CA GLN A 107 -13.97 7.13 -1.26
C GLN A 107 -15.38 7.70 -1.07
N HIS A 108 -16.23 7.01 -0.33
CA HIS A 108 -17.59 7.44 0.00
C HIS A 108 -17.70 7.85 1.48
N ILE A 109 -16.61 8.31 2.09
CA ILE A 109 -16.57 8.63 3.52
C ILE A 109 -17.39 9.87 3.88
N ASP A 110 -17.47 10.83 2.97
CA ASP A 110 -18.26 12.06 3.08
C ASP A 110 -19.75 11.76 3.20
N GLU A 111 -20.26 10.85 2.37
CA GLU A 111 -21.65 10.37 2.43
C GLU A 111 -21.97 9.59 3.72
N ARG A 112 -20.93 9.13 4.42
CA ARG A 112 -21.04 8.16 5.52
C ARG A 112 -20.61 8.71 6.87
N ILE A 113 -20.09 9.93 6.92
CA ILE A 113 -19.53 10.51 8.15
C ILE A 113 -20.57 10.53 9.28
N SER A 114 -21.83 10.85 8.96
CA SER A 114 -22.93 10.82 9.92
C SER A 114 -23.26 9.39 10.40
N GLU A 115 -23.23 8.39 9.52
CA GLU A 115 -23.50 6.98 9.88
C GLU A 115 -22.37 6.42 10.78
N VAL A 116 -21.12 6.76 10.50
CA VAL A 116 -19.94 6.30 11.25
C VAL A 116 -19.87 6.97 12.64
N LEU A 117 -20.13 8.29 12.70
CA LEU A 117 -20.10 9.06 13.95
C LEU A 117 -21.26 8.71 14.88
N THR A 118 -22.44 8.37 14.36
CA THR A 118 -23.61 8.10 15.20
C THR A 118 -23.69 6.68 15.74
N LEU A 119 -23.01 5.71 15.10
CA LEU A 119 -23.24 4.31 15.43
C LEU A 119 -22.19 3.69 16.37
N ASN A 120 -20.90 4.07 16.37
CA ASN A 120 -19.89 3.25 17.06
C ASN A 120 -18.53 3.90 17.46
N ASP A 121 -18.37 5.23 17.51
CA ASP A 121 -17.08 5.90 17.83
C ASP A 121 -15.86 5.28 17.08
N LEU A 122 -16.08 4.88 15.83
CA LEU A 122 -15.09 4.10 15.06
C LEU A 122 -13.98 5.01 14.53
N PRO A 123 -12.72 4.54 14.47
CA PRO A 123 -11.63 5.33 13.93
C PRO A 123 -11.83 5.54 12.43
N MET A 124 -12.19 6.77 12.04
CA MET A 124 -12.67 7.09 10.69
C MET A 124 -11.63 6.82 9.61
N TYR A 125 -10.35 7.10 9.88
CA TYR A 125 -9.24 6.80 8.96
C TYR A 125 -8.59 5.44 9.27
N GLY A 126 -9.19 4.63 10.14
CA GLY A 126 -8.71 3.32 10.56
C GLY A 126 -7.75 3.34 11.75
N SER A 127 -7.27 2.16 12.10
CA SER A 127 -6.25 1.91 13.12
C SER A 127 -5.06 1.21 12.48
N LEU A 128 -3.87 1.52 12.98
CA LEU A 128 -2.61 0.95 12.52
C LEU A 128 -1.91 0.32 13.72
N SER A 129 -1.48 -0.92 13.60
CA SER A 129 -0.67 -1.60 14.60
C SER A 129 0.60 -2.17 13.98
N TRP A 130 1.69 -2.16 14.74
CA TRP A 130 2.94 -2.76 14.31
C TRP A 130 3.74 -3.29 15.49
N MET A 131 4.62 -4.24 15.20
CA MET A 131 5.57 -4.80 16.16
C MET A 131 6.97 -4.33 15.80
N ARG A 132 7.68 -3.73 16.76
CA ARG A 132 9.08 -3.36 16.64
C ARG A 132 9.96 -4.31 17.44
N ASN A 133 10.94 -4.92 16.80
CA ASN A 133 11.99 -5.67 17.47
C ASN A 133 13.07 -4.71 17.99
N ILE A 134 13.47 -4.86 19.25
CA ILE A 134 14.50 -3.99 19.83
C ILE A 134 15.89 -4.54 19.46
N PRO A 135 16.70 -3.78 18.68
CA PRO A 135 17.97 -4.28 18.18
C PRO A 135 18.89 -4.78 19.28
N ASN A 136 19.60 -5.88 19.02
CA ASN A 136 20.52 -6.53 19.97
C ASN A 136 19.85 -6.97 21.29
N SER A 137 18.54 -7.22 21.29
CA SER A 137 17.83 -7.75 22.45
C SER A 137 16.77 -8.77 22.02
N ASN A 138 16.35 -9.64 22.94
CA ASN A 138 15.22 -10.55 22.71
C ASN A 138 13.86 -9.91 23.09
N LYS A 139 13.74 -8.59 22.94
CA LYS A 139 12.54 -7.83 23.33
C LYS A 139 11.86 -7.27 22.09
N PHE A 140 10.54 -7.23 22.13
CA PHE A 140 9.72 -6.53 21.15
C PHE A 140 8.81 -5.51 21.85
N GLN A 141 8.38 -4.50 21.11
CA GLN A 141 7.38 -3.53 21.52
C GLN A 141 6.25 -3.53 20.51
N GLN A 142 5.02 -3.52 21.00
CA GLN A 142 3.83 -3.41 20.16
C GLN A 142 3.26 -2.01 20.27
N PHE A 143 2.94 -1.42 19.11
CA PHE A 143 2.37 -0.09 19.00
C PHE A 143 1.02 -0.15 18.31
N MET A 144 0.13 0.76 18.70
CA MET A 144 -1.18 0.94 18.07
C MET A 144 -1.49 2.44 17.97
N LEU A 145 -1.93 2.84 16.78
CA LEU A 145 -2.41 4.18 16.46
C LEU A 145 -3.86 4.10 16.02
N TYR A 146 -4.66 5.01 16.53
CA TYR A 146 -6.05 5.16 16.14
C TYR A 146 -6.28 6.58 15.65
N SER A 147 -6.95 6.71 14.51
CA SER A 147 -7.34 8.00 13.96
C SER A 147 -8.75 8.36 14.41
N GLY A 148 -8.91 9.40 15.23
CA GLY A 148 -10.25 9.86 15.62
C GLY A 148 -10.30 10.59 16.96
N VAL A 149 -11.53 10.89 17.35
CA VAL A 149 -11.86 11.48 18.66
C VAL A 149 -12.53 10.40 19.49
N PHE A 150 -11.98 10.09 20.66
CA PHE A 150 -12.50 9.07 21.57
C PHE A 150 -13.23 9.77 22.72
N THR A 151 -14.55 9.93 22.59
CA THR A 151 -15.38 10.64 23.57
C THR A 151 -15.93 9.73 24.67
N ASN A 152 -16.05 8.42 24.43
CA ASN A 152 -16.47 7.45 25.43
C ASN A 152 -15.29 6.59 25.90
N HIS A 153 -14.87 6.76 27.15
CA HIS A 153 -13.84 5.90 27.77
C HIS A 153 -14.30 4.47 28.08
N THR A 154 -15.59 4.16 27.87
CA THR A 154 -16.23 2.89 28.21
C THR A 154 -16.36 1.93 27.02
N GLN A 155 -16.23 2.42 25.78
CA GLN A 155 -16.17 1.56 24.61
C GLN A 155 -14.73 1.16 24.34
N SER A 156 -14.49 -0.16 24.24
CA SER A 156 -13.21 -0.70 23.82
C SER A 156 -12.91 -0.19 22.41
N VAL A 157 -11.89 0.65 22.28
CA VAL A 157 -11.38 1.08 20.98
C VAL A 157 -10.83 -0.16 20.29
N GLY A 158 -11.67 -0.80 19.48
CA GLY A 158 -11.33 -2.07 18.87
C GLY A 158 -10.18 -1.89 17.89
N GLY A 159 -9.17 -2.74 18.00
CA GLY A 159 -8.12 -2.94 17.01
C GLY A 159 -7.57 -4.34 17.20
N GLN A 160 -7.25 -5.01 16.10
CA GLN A 160 -6.60 -6.31 16.18
C GLN A 160 -5.19 -6.13 16.76
N MET A 161 -4.97 -6.65 17.98
CA MET A 161 -3.62 -6.85 18.49
C MET A 161 -2.96 -7.93 17.64
N ILE A 162 -1.83 -7.60 17.03
CA ILE A 162 -0.94 -8.57 16.41
C ILE A 162 -0.45 -9.48 17.53
N SER A 163 -0.78 -10.77 17.45
CA SER A 163 -0.16 -11.76 18.31
C SER A 163 1.29 -11.93 17.84
N PRO A 164 2.29 -11.77 18.71
CA PRO A 164 3.68 -11.95 18.32
C PRO A 164 3.87 -13.36 17.76
N THR A 165 4.51 -13.46 16.60
CA THR A 165 5.13 -14.71 16.17
C THR A 165 6.19 -15.09 17.20
N MET A 166 6.29 -16.37 17.57
CA MET A 166 7.27 -16.82 18.57
C MET A 166 8.72 -16.60 18.12
N GLU A 167 8.94 -16.37 16.83
CA GLU A 167 10.23 -15.98 16.27
C GLU A 167 10.31 -14.45 16.19
N ILE A 168 11.29 -13.89 16.90
CA ILE A 168 11.72 -12.50 16.70
C ILE A 168 12.22 -12.42 15.27
N GLY A 169 11.55 -11.65 14.42
CA GLY A 169 11.95 -11.51 13.04
C GLY A 169 13.29 -10.77 12.90
N ILE A 170 13.87 -10.88 11.71
CA ILE A 170 15.15 -10.26 11.36
C ILE A 170 14.98 -8.74 11.16
N ASP A 171 13.77 -8.30 10.81
CA ASP A 171 13.46 -6.91 10.52
C ASP A 171 13.20 -6.12 11.81
N GLU A 172 13.48 -4.82 11.79
CA GLU A 172 13.17 -3.95 12.93
C GLU A 172 11.66 -3.78 13.11
N ILE A 173 10.89 -3.77 12.02
CA ILE A 173 9.42 -3.89 12.05
C ILE A 173 8.99 -5.14 11.28
N ASP A 174 8.43 -6.10 12.00
CA ASP A 174 8.04 -7.39 11.42
C ASP A 174 6.74 -7.33 10.63
N GLU A 175 5.74 -6.65 11.18
CA GLU A 175 4.42 -6.57 10.58
C GLU A 175 3.77 -5.20 10.84
N ILE A 176 3.07 -4.71 9.82
CA ILE A 176 2.27 -3.48 9.86
C ILE A 176 0.85 -3.87 9.45
N ILE A 177 -0.06 -3.87 10.42
CA ILE A 177 -1.47 -4.19 10.22
C ILE A 177 -2.29 -2.91 10.23
N PHE A 178 -3.11 -2.74 9.20
CA PHE A 178 -4.10 -1.68 9.12
C PHE A 178 -5.51 -2.26 9.17
N GLU A 179 -6.35 -1.74 10.05
CA GLU A 179 -7.75 -2.11 10.18
C GLU A 179 -8.63 -0.89 9.93
N SER A 180 -9.67 -1.07 9.12
CA SER A 180 -10.70 -0.05 8.94
C SER A 180 -12.05 -0.71 8.66
N ILE A 181 -13.10 0.10 8.57
CA ILE A 181 -14.48 -0.35 8.43
C ILE A 181 -14.93 -0.23 6.98
N THR A 182 -15.64 -1.25 6.51
CA THR A 182 -16.24 -1.26 5.16
C THR A 182 -17.76 -1.30 5.27
N LYS A 183 -18.51 -0.83 4.26
CA LYS A 183 -19.99 -0.95 4.25
C LYS A 183 -20.39 -2.27 3.61
N GLN A 184 -21.22 -3.04 4.29
CA GLN A 184 -21.91 -4.18 3.69
C GLN A 184 -23.39 -4.12 4.06
N GLY A 185 -24.18 -3.48 3.19
CA GLY A 185 -25.59 -3.17 3.48
C GLY A 185 -25.71 -2.20 4.66
N ARG A 186 -26.31 -2.66 5.76
CA ARG A 186 -26.45 -1.90 7.03
C ARG A 186 -25.33 -2.19 8.05
N ASN A 187 -24.43 -3.11 7.73
CA ASN A 187 -23.35 -3.52 8.63
C ASN A 187 -22.04 -2.81 8.27
N PHE A 188 -21.18 -2.65 9.28
CA PHE A 188 -19.86 -2.05 9.14
C PHE A 188 -18.75 -3.04 9.52
N PRO A 189 -18.56 -4.13 8.75
CA PRO A 189 -17.53 -5.11 9.07
C PRO A 189 -16.13 -4.49 9.00
N LYS A 190 -15.30 -4.89 9.96
CA LYS A 190 -13.87 -4.60 9.98
C LYS A 190 -13.18 -5.37 8.87
N VAL A 191 -12.25 -4.70 8.19
CA VAL A 191 -11.35 -5.28 7.20
C VAL A 191 -9.95 -4.96 7.63
N THR A 192 -9.17 -6.02 7.83
CA THR A 192 -7.77 -5.97 8.23
C THR A 192 -6.89 -6.28 7.03
N ILE A 193 -5.86 -5.46 6.81
CA ILE A 193 -4.82 -5.72 5.84
C ILE A 193 -3.43 -5.69 6.47
N SER A 194 -2.52 -6.52 5.94
CA SER A 194 -1.09 -6.45 6.21
C SER A 194 -0.41 -5.66 5.10
N ILE A 195 0.13 -4.48 5.45
CA ILE A 195 0.81 -3.61 4.49
C ILE A 195 2.05 -4.30 3.93
N LYS A 196 2.81 -5.01 4.79
CA LYS A 196 3.98 -5.78 4.36
C LYS A 196 3.60 -6.88 3.37
N LYS A 197 2.52 -7.63 3.65
CA LYS A 197 2.00 -8.64 2.72
C LYS A 197 1.54 -8.01 1.40
N LEU A 198 0.85 -6.88 1.45
CA LEU A 198 0.38 -6.17 0.26
C LEU A 198 1.56 -5.78 -0.66
N ILE A 199 2.64 -5.25 -0.08
CA ILE A 199 3.86 -4.95 -0.83
C ILE A 199 4.48 -6.24 -1.38
N SER A 200 4.61 -7.29 -0.57
CA SER A 200 5.14 -8.59 -1.02
C SER A 200 4.35 -9.19 -2.17
N ASP A 201 3.01 -9.17 -2.11
CA ASP A 201 2.13 -9.70 -3.15
C ASP A 201 2.33 -8.89 -4.47
N ILE A 202 2.47 -7.55 -4.38
CA ILE A 202 2.82 -6.71 -5.55
C ILE A 202 4.16 -7.12 -6.15
N ARG A 203 5.19 -7.36 -5.32
CA ARG A 203 6.52 -7.78 -5.81
C ARG A 203 6.45 -9.09 -6.57
N SER A 204 5.79 -10.09 -5.99
CA SER A 204 5.65 -11.41 -6.62
C SER A 204 4.93 -11.34 -7.96
N TRP A 205 3.92 -10.47 -8.11
CA TRP A 205 3.26 -10.27 -9.39
C TRP A 205 4.15 -9.59 -10.42
N ILE A 206 4.91 -8.57 -10.03
CA ILE A 206 5.87 -7.93 -10.93
C ILE A 206 6.93 -8.92 -11.39
N GLU A 207 7.53 -9.68 -10.49
CA GLU A 207 8.52 -10.71 -10.82
C GLU A 207 7.94 -11.75 -11.79
N HIS A 208 6.69 -12.17 -11.55
CA HIS A 208 5.98 -13.09 -12.43
C HIS A 208 5.80 -12.51 -13.84
N PHE A 209 5.33 -11.26 -13.95
CA PHE A 209 5.14 -10.63 -15.26
C PHE A 209 6.45 -10.31 -15.96
N GLU A 210 7.48 -9.85 -15.24
CA GLU A 210 8.80 -9.60 -15.83
C GLU A 210 9.39 -10.87 -16.41
N LYS A 211 9.27 -12.00 -15.70
CA LYS A 211 9.69 -13.30 -16.22
C LYS A 211 8.96 -13.63 -17.53
N GLN A 212 7.64 -13.54 -17.56
CA GLN A 212 6.85 -13.83 -18.77
C GLN A 212 7.18 -12.90 -19.94
N ILE A 213 7.31 -11.60 -19.65
CA ILE A 213 7.64 -10.59 -20.66
C ILE A 213 9.04 -10.86 -21.22
N ASN A 214 10.03 -11.14 -20.38
CA ASN A 214 11.39 -11.44 -20.82
C ASN A 214 11.42 -12.71 -21.68
N GLU A 215 10.77 -13.80 -21.26
CA GLU A 215 10.67 -15.04 -22.05
C GLU A 215 10.05 -14.80 -23.44
N GLN A 216 8.98 -13.99 -23.53
CA GLN A 216 8.32 -13.67 -24.79
C GLN A 216 9.18 -12.75 -25.68
N LEU A 217 9.91 -11.81 -25.09
CA LEU A 217 10.68 -10.80 -25.82
C LEU A 217 12.08 -11.27 -26.21
N ASP A 218 12.71 -12.16 -25.44
CA ASP A 218 14.03 -12.72 -25.75
C ASP A 218 14.04 -13.48 -27.08
N SER A 219 12.91 -14.11 -27.43
CA SER A 219 12.70 -14.74 -28.74
C SER A 219 12.77 -13.78 -29.94
N HIS A 220 12.66 -12.47 -29.69
CA HIS A 220 12.66 -11.42 -30.71
C HIS A 220 13.99 -10.64 -30.80
N GLY A 221 14.99 -10.97 -29.97
CA GLY A 221 16.30 -10.30 -29.96
C GLY A 221 16.25 -8.86 -29.43
N LYS A 222 17.28 -8.05 -29.76
CA LYS A 222 17.36 -6.64 -29.32
C LYS A 222 16.28 -5.81 -30.00
N MET A 223 15.31 -5.31 -29.21
CA MET A 223 14.25 -4.42 -29.68
C MET A 223 14.51 -2.97 -29.26
N GLU A 224 14.13 -2.02 -30.11
CA GLU A 224 14.04 -0.62 -29.71
C GLU A 224 12.96 -0.43 -28.65
N ARG A 225 13.24 0.41 -27.65
CA ARG A 225 12.36 0.70 -26.52
C ARG A 225 11.94 2.15 -26.48
N HIS A 226 10.77 2.41 -25.91
CA HIS A 226 10.30 3.75 -25.60
C HIS A 226 11.10 4.33 -24.43
N ASN A 227 11.38 5.63 -24.50
CA ASN A 227 11.71 6.40 -23.31
C ASN A 227 10.41 6.72 -22.58
N THR A 228 10.38 6.48 -21.28
CA THR A 228 9.29 6.92 -20.42
C THR A 228 9.77 8.11 -19.60
N ASN A 229 8.84 9.01 -19.29
CA ASN A 229 9.06 10.27 -18.57
C ASN A 229 9.76 11.35 -19.41
N LEU A 230 9.42 12.59 -19.12
CA LEU A 230 9.87 13.75 -19.84
C LEU A 230 10.13 14.86 -18.84
N PHE A 231 11.34 15.41 -18.88
CA PHE A 231 11.76 16.52 -18.04
C PHE A 231 12.16 17.68 -18.95
N PHE A 232 11.64 18.86 -18.66
CA PHE A 232 12.01 20.10 -19.33
C PHE A 232 12.46 21.12 -18.29
N GLN A 233 13.59 21.74 -18.55
CA GLN A 233 14.08 22.90 -17.81
C GLN A 233 14.09 24.10 -18.76
N ILE A 234 13.54 25.21 -18.31
CA ILE A 234 13.57 26.48 -19.04
C ILE A 234 14.30 27.48 -18.15
N ASP A 235 15.46 27.94 -18.60
CA ASP A 235 16.20 29.00 -17.92
C ASP A 235 15.64 30.36 -18.33
N GLY A 236 15.44 31.23 -17.35
CA GLY A 236 14.95 32.60 -17.57
C GLY A 236 15.77 33.60 -16.79
N HIS A 237 16.00 34.78 -17.37
CA HIS A 237 16.56 35.93 -16.67
C HIS A 237 15.43 36.81 -16.14
N ARG A 238 15.56 37.27 -14.90
CA ARG A 238 14.72 38.35 -14.35
C ARG A 238 15.39 39.69 -14.70
N GLU A 239 14.67 40.53 -15.43
CA GLU A 239 15.00 41.96 -15.59
C GLU A 239 14.58 42.75 -14.34
#